data_AF-A0A812Z3K6-F1
#
_entry.id   AF-A0A812Z3K6-F1
#
_cell.length_a   1.000
_cell.length_b   1.000
_cell.length_c   1.000
_cell.angle_alpha   90.00
_cell.angle_beta   90.00
_cell.angle_gamma   90.00
#
_symmetry.space_group_name_H-M   'P 1'
#
loop_
_entity.id
_entity.type
_entity.pdbx_description
1 polymer ?
#
loop_
_entity_poly.entity_id
_entity_poly.type
_entity_poly.pdbx_seq_one_letter_code
_entity_poly.pdbx_strand_id
1 'polypeptide(L)'
;MEIGAVYTHLPSKHKLVMKDAYKPLERELVFDIDMDDYDDIRSCCTGAKLCLKCWTFMKAAIEILRRSLREDFGFEHLLFVYSGRRGVHCWVCDTAARRLNNEQRCALAELRTYGDGGQYMTMVAPGAGKCRW
;
A
#
# COMPACT_ATOMS: atom_id res chain seq x y z
N MET A 1 6.36 -15.03 -4.80
CA MET A 1 7.55 -14.39 -4.20
C MET A 1 7.06 -13.12 -3.55
N GLU A 2 7.36 -12.90 -2.28
CA GLU A 2 7.02 -11.68 -1.55
C GLU A 2 8.31 -11.01 -1.08
N ILE A 3 8.34 -9.67 -1.09
CA ILE A 3 9.49 -8.87 -0.66
C ILE A 3 9.19 -8.33 0.74
N GLY A 4 10.06 -8.69 1.68
CA GLY A 4 9.96 -8.30 3.10
C GLY A 4 10.84 -7.10 3.45
N ALA A 5 10.92 -6.78 4.74
CA ALA A 5 11.77 -5.71 5.25
C ALA A 5 13.27 -6.05 5.13
N VAL A 6 14.10 -5.00 5.19
CA VAL A 6 15.52 -5.11 5.51
C VAL A 6 15.65 -5.31 7.02
N TYR A 7 16.41 -6.32 7.44
CA TYR A 7 16.60 -6.65 8.86
C TYR A 7 18.03 -6.37 9.32
N THR A 8 18.18 -6.19 10.63
CA THR A 8 19.48 -6.13 11.33
C THR A 8 20.44 -7.28 11.01
N HIS A 9 19.91 -8.46 10.66
CA HIS A 9 20.69 -9.65 10.34
C HIS A 9 20.11 -10.36 9.12
N LEU A 10 20.90 -11.26 8.52
CA LEU A 10 20.46 -12.10 7.41
C LEU A 10 19.19 -12.89 7.77
N PRO A 11 18.07 -12.72 7.02
CA PRO A 11 16.82 -13.40 7.32
C PRO A 11 16.93 -14.94 7.33
N SER A 12 17.84 -15.50 6.52
CA SER A 12 18.13 -16.94 6.49
C SER A 12 18.74 -17.48 7.80
N LYS A 13 19.36 -16.61 8.60
CA LYS A 13 20.02 -16.96 9.87
C LYS A 13 19.27 -16.47 11.11
N HIS A 14 18.03 -15.98 10.98
CA HIS A 14 17.27 -15.39 12.10
C HIS A 14 17.17 -16.30 13.34
N LYS A 15 17.13 -17.63 13.15
CA LYS A 15 17.08 -18.62 14.26
C LYS A 15 18.34 -18.65 15.14
N LEU A 16 19.46 -18.14 14.61
CA LEU A 16 20.75 -18.07 15.31
C LEU A 16 20.94 -16.76 16.08
N VAL A 17 20.04 -15.80 15.90
CA VAL A 17 20.10 -14.48 16.50
C VAL A 17 19.14 -14.43 17.68
N MET A 18 19.55 -13.80 18.78
CA MET A 18 18.67 -13.54 19.91
C MET A 18 17.44 -12.76 19.43
N LYS A 19 16.24 -13.17 19.87
CA LYS A 19 14.98 -12.62 19.36
C LYS A 19 14.91 -11.09 19.44
N ASP A 20 15.41 -10.53 20.54
CA ASP A 20 15.40 -9.08 20.76
C ASP A 20 16.47 -8.33 19.95
N ALA A 21 17.41 -9.03 19.31
CA ALA A 21 18.39 -8.44 18.41
C ALA A 21 17.96 -8.51 16.93
N TYR A 22 16.99 -9.37 16.59
CA TYR A 22 16.47 -9.51 15.22
C TYR A 22 15.30 -8.56 14.98
N LYS A 23 15.60 -7.37 14.45
CA LYS A 23 14.59 -6.31 14.20
C LYS A 23 14.56 -5.89 12.72
N PRO A 24 13.39 -5.49 12.19
CA PRO A 24 13.29 -4.79 10.92
C PRO A 24 13.88 -3.38 11.05
N LEU A 25 14.55 -2.91 10.00
CA LEU A 25 15.19 -1.59 9.93
C LEU A 25 14.48 -0.67 8.95
N GLU A 26 14.22 -1.17 7.75
CA GLU A 26 13.65 -0.40 6.65
C GLU A 26 12.73 -1.30 5.83
N ARG A 27 11.65 -0.74 5.27
CA ARG A 27 10.80 -1.40 4.28
C ARG A 27 10.06 -0.35 3.47
N GLU A 28 9.91 -0.57 2.19
CA GLU A 28 9.07 0.27 1.33
C GLU A 28 7.68 0.46 1.95
N LEU A 29 7.11 1.67 1.78
CA LEU A 29 5.70 1.89 2.08
C LEU A 29 4.90 1.31 0.92
N VAL A 30 4.00 0.38 1.21
CA VAL A 30 3.26 -0.36 0.19
C VAL A 30 1.77 -0.13 0.37
N PHE A 31 1.10 0.28 -0.70
CA PHE A 31 -0.35 0.30 -0.79
C PHE A 31 -0.81 -0.83 -1.70
N ASP A 32 -1.81 -1.58 -1.24
CA ASP A 32 -2.43 -2.67 -2.00
C ASP A 32 -3.88 -2.26 -2.29
N ILE A 33 -4.22 -2.14 -3.56
CA ILE A 33 -5.54 -1.72 -4.01
C ILE A 33 -6.13 -2.86 -4.82
N ASP A 34 -7.19 -3.45 -4.28
CA ASP A 34 -7.87 -4.61 -4.86
C ASP A 34 -9.24 -4.23 -5.41
N MET A 35 -9.66 -4.87 -6.50
CA MET A 35 -10.90 -4.52 -7.18
C MET A 35 -12.18 -4.97 -6.43
N ASP A 36 -12.11 -5.98 -5.57
CA ASP A 36 -13.28 -6.41 -4.80
C ASP A 36 -13.69 -5.45 -3.69
N ASP A 37 -12.81 -4.55 -3.28
CA ASP A 37 -13.18 -3.42 -2.41
C ASP A 37 -14.21 -2.49 -3.07
N TYR A 38 -14.43 -2.62 -4.39
CA TYR A 38 -15.39 -1.86 -5.17
C TYR A 38 -16.61 -2.68 -5.59
N ASP A 39 -16.80 -3.90 -5.05
CA ASP A 39 -17.93 -4.79 -5.41
C ASP A 39 -19.30 -4.20 -5.09
N ASP A 40 -19.38 -3.30 -4.12
CA ASP A 40 -20.60 -2.59 -3.73
C ASP A 40 -21.04 -1.50 -4.72
N ILE A 41 -20.09 -0.90 -5.44
CA ILE A 41 -20.36 0.19 -6.39
C ILE A 41 -20.20 -0.18 -7.86
N ARG A 42 -19.51 -1.28 -8.19
CA ARG A 42 -19.35 -1.72 -9.59
C ARG A 42 -20.47 -2.69 -10.00
N SER A 43 -21.07 -2.43 -11.16
CA SER A 43 -22.18 -3.25 -11.68
C SER A 43 -21.80 -4.23 -12.79
N CYS A 44 -20.57 -4.13 -13.34
CA CYS A 44 -20.18 -4.90 -14.52
C CYS A 44 -19.49 -6.24 -14.22
N CYS A 45 -18.95 -6.44 -13.01
CA CYS A 45 -18.19 -7.61 -12.58
C CYS A 45 -18.33 -7.77 -11.05
N THR A 46 -17.98 -8.94 -10.51
CA THR A 46 -17.99 -9.21 -9.05
C THR A 46 -16.81 -10.11 -8.67
N GLY A 47 -16.32 -9.97 -7.44
CA GLY A 47 -15.20 -10.73 -6.90
C GLY A 47 -13.94 -10.59 -7.75
N ALA A 48 -13.46 -11.70 -8.29
CA ALA A 48 -12.21 -11.72 -9.05
C ALA A 48 -12.35 -11.35 -10.54
N LYS A 49 -13.57 -11.13 -11.04
CA LYS A 49 -13.78 -10.81 -12.46
C LYS A 49 -13.39 -9.37 -12.77
N LEU A 50 -12.84 -9.16 -13.97
CA LEU A 50 -12.40 -7.86 -14.47
C LEU A 50 -12.86 -7.63 -15.91
N CYS A 51 -13.08 -6.37 -16.23
CA CYS A 51 -13.24 -5.90 -17.58
C CYS A 51 -12.69 -4.48 -17.70
N LEU A 52 -12.62 -3.95 -18.92
CA LEU A 52 -12.12 -2.60 -19.18
C LEU A 52 -12.96 -1.50 -18.49
N LYS A 53 -14.23 -1.77 -18.16
CA LYS A 53 -15.10 -0.84 -17.44
C LYS A 53 -14.66 -0.69 -15.99
N CYS A 54 -14.63 -1.78 -15.21
CA CYS A 54 -14.21 -1.68 -13.80
C CYS A 54 -12.72 -1.36 -13.66
N TRP A 55 -11.86 -1.67 -14.63
CA TRP A 55 -10.45 -1.25 -14.56
C TRP A 55 -10.26 0.28 -14.48
N THR A 56 -11.28 1.07 -14.84
CA THR A 56 -11.25 2.53 -14.62
C THR A 56 -11.11 2.91 -13.14
N PHE A 57 -11.63 2.11 -12.20
CA PHE A 57 -11.40 2.30 -10.77
C PHE A 57 -9.90 2.26 -10.42
N MET A 58 -9.16 1.30 -10.97
CA MET A 58 -7.71 1.23 -10.73
C MET A 58 -6.95 2.42 -11.32
N LYS A 59 -7.37 2.91 -12.50
CA LYS A 59 -6.75 4.12 -13.09
C LYS A 59 -6.95 5.33 -12.20
N ALA A 60 -8.17 5.54 -11.73
CA ALA A 60 -8.51 6.63 -10.81
C ALA A 60 -7.73 6.50 -9.49
N ALA A 61 -7.67 5.31 -8.92
CA ALA A 61 -6.94 5.04 -7.69
C ALA A 61 -5.43 5.31 -7.84
N ILE A 62 -4.81 4.90 -8.95
CA ILE A 62 -3.40 5.22 -9.25
C ILE A 62 -3.20 6.73 -9.35
N GLU A 63 -4.07 7.45 -10.06
CA GLU A 63 -3.95 8.90 -10.26
C GLU A 63 -4.06 9.66 -8.94
N ILE A 64 -5.08 9.37 -8.13
CA ILE A 64 -5.30 10.00 -6.84
C ILE A 64 -4.15 9.69 -5.88
N LEU A 65 -3.75 8.42 -5.77
CA LEU A 65 -2.66 8.01 -4.89
C LEU A 65 -1.33 8.64 -5.32
N ARG A 66 -1.01 8.60 -6.61
CA ARG A 66 0.21 9.21 -7.14
C ARG A 66 0.24 10.71 -6.85
N ARG A 67 -0.88 11.40 -7.04
CA ARG A 67 -0.99 12.83 -6.78
C ARG A 67 -0.76 13.12 -5.31
N SER A 68 -1.46 12.43 -4.41
CA SER A 68 -1.31 12.68 -2.97
C SER A 68 0.11 12.37 -2.48
N LEU A 69 0.69 11.23 -2.88
CA LEU A 69 2.07 10.88 -2.50
C LEU A 69 3.11 11.90 -2.99
N ARG A 70 2.90 12.52 -4.15
CA ARG A 70 3.82 13.51 -4.70
C ARG A 70 3.59 14.92 -4.17
N GLU A 71 2.36 15.41 -4.25
CA GLU A 71 2.01 16.79 -3.95
C GLU A 71 1.89 17.03 -2.44
N ASP A 72 1.33 16.08 -1.70
CA ASP A 72 1.09 16.25 -0.27
C ASP A 72 2.28 15.77 0.58
N PHE A 73 2.93 14.67 0.19
CA PHE A 73 4.03 14.06 0.95
C PHE A 73 5.42 14.26 0.36
N GLY A 74 5.52 14.69 -0.90
CA GLY A 74 6.81 14.92 -1.55
C GLY A 74 7.60 13.65 -1.90
N PHE A 75 6.96 12.49 -1.98
CA PHE A 75 7.62 11.24 -2.39
C PHE A 75 7.85 11.20 -3.91
N GLU A 76 9.04 10.82 -4.32
CA GLU A 76 9.43 10.83 -5.74
C GLU A 76 9.47 9.43 -6.36
N HIS A 77 9.92 8.44 -5.59
CA HIS A 77 10.23 7.09 -6.07
C HIS A 77 9.04 6.15 -5.91
N LEU A 78 8.05 6.33 -6.79
CA LEU A 78 6.82 5.55 -6.81
C LEU A 78 6.86 4.47 -7.90
N LEU A 79 6.68 3.21 -7.53
CA LEU A 79 6.56 2.07 -8.43
C LEU A 79 5.18 1.44 -8.31
N PHE A 80 4.38 1.54 -9.37
CA PHE A 80 3.09 0.85 -9.47
C PHE A 80 3.25 -0.47 -10.21
N VAL A 81 2.78 -1.57 -9.62
CA VAL A 81 2.92 -2.92 -10.14
C VAL A 81 1.54 -3.57 -10.19
N TYR A 82 1.21 -4.20 -11.31
CA TYR A 82 0.00 -5.02 -11.40
C TYR A 82 0.09 -6.20 -10.43
N SER A 83 -0.96 -6.46 -9.64
CA SER A 83 -0.96 -7.53 -8.63
C SER A 83 -0.92 -8.95 -9.20
N GLY A 84 -1.04 -9.09 -10.53
CA GLY A 84 -1.09 -10.37 -11.23
C GLY A 84 -2.51 -10.91 -11.38
N ARG A 85 -3.50 -10.29 -10.70
CA ARG A 85 -4.90 -10.72 -10.77
C ARG A 85 -5.87 -9.59 -10.99
N ARG A 86 -6.04 -8.69 -10.01
CA ARG A 86 -7.18 -7.75 -9.99
C ARG A 86 -6.94 -6.45 -9.24
N GLY A 87 -5.69 -6.11 -9.04
CA GLY A 87 -5.32 -4.95 -8.25
C GLY A 87 -4.00 -4.38 -8.71
N VAL A 88 -3.54 -3.38 -7.97
CA VAL A 88 -2.29 -2.69 -8.20
C VAL A 88 -1.62 -2.45 -6.85
N HIS A 89 -0.34 -2.76 -6.78
CA HIS A 89 0.50 -2.44 -5.63
C HIS A 89 1.28 -1.16 -5.93
N CYS A 90 1.26 -0.19 -5.03
CA CYS A 90 2.14 0.98 -5.08
C CYS A 90 3.27 0.80 -4.07
N TRP A 91 4.53 0.86 -4.53
CA TRP A 91 5.73 0.81 -3.70
C TRP A 91 6.37 2.19 -3.67
N VAL A 92 6.47 2.78 -2.49
CA VAL A 92 7.18 4.04 -2.25
C VAL A 92 8.58 3.71 -1.72
N CYS A 93 9.59 4.01 -2.54
CA CYS A 93 10.96 3.58 -2.33
C CYS A 93 11.88 4.68 -1.76
N ASP A 94 11.34 5.88 -1.53
CA ASP A 94 12.05 6.99 -0.90
C ASP A 94 12.64 6.58 0.46
N THR A 95 13.87 7.03 0.74
CA THR A 95 14.54 6.71 2.02
C THR A 95 13.72 7.15 3.23
N ALA A 96 13.02 8.28 3.13
CA ALA A 96 12.11 8.75 4.18
C ALA A 96 10.94 7.78 4.39
N ALA A 97 10.29 7.33 3.30
CA ALA A 97 9.19 6.36 3.36
C ALA A 97 9.66 5.02 3.95
N ARG A 98 10.87 4.57 3.58
CA ARG A 98 11.40 3.29 4.05
C ARG A 98 11.66 3.23 5.55
N ARG A 99 11.94 4.38 6.17
CA ARG A 99 12.26 4.54 7.59
C ARG A 99 11.06 4.86 8.47
N LEU A 100 9.86 4.98 7.90
CA LEU A 100 8.65 5.23 8.68
C LEU A 100 8.43 4.10 9.70
N ASN A 101 8.10 4.49 10.93
CA ASN A 101 7.67 3.55 11.97
C ASN A 101 6.22 3.11 11.74
N ASN A 102 5.73 2.14 12.52
CA ASN A 102 4.37 1.61 12.34
C ASN A 102 3.30 2.67 12.51
N GLU A 103 3.41 3.53 13.53
CA GLU A 103 2.42 4.57 13.82
C GLU A 103 2.29 5.57 12.66
N GLN A 104 3.43 6.00 12.11
CA GLN A 104 3.47 6.86 10.93
C GLN A 104 2.85 6.18 9.70
N ARG A 105 3.11 4.88 9.51
CA ARG A 105 2.49 4.10 8.41
C ARG A 105 0.98 3.97 8.58
N CYS A 106 0.48 3.76 9.80
CA CYS A 106 -0.95 3.77 10.07
C CYS A 106 -1.57 5.12 9.73
N ALA A 107 -0.94 6.21 10.19
CA ALA A 107 -1.44 7.56 9.93
C ALA A 107 -1.53 7.87 8.43
N LEU A 108 -0.59 7.36 7.62
CA LEU A 108 -0.63 7.47 6.16
C LEU A 108 -1.69 6.58 5.51
N ALA A 109 -1.96 5.40 6.08
CA ALA A 109 -3.04 4.52 5.61
C ALA A 109 -4.42 5.09 5.94
N GLU A 110 -4.56 5.73 7.10
CA GLU A 110 -5.79 6.42 7.54
C GLU A 110 -5.95 7.80 6.90
N LEU A 111 -5.06 8.18 5.96
CA LEU A 111 -5.12 9.47 5.31
C LEU A 111 -6.45 9.64 4.59
N ARG A 112 -7.28 10.49 5.17
CA ARG A 112 -8.56 10.93 4.66
C ARG A 112 -8.30 12.19 3.84
N THR A 113 -8.35 12.08 2.52
CA THR A 113 -8.37 13.26 1.65
C THR A 113 -9.67 14.03 1.91
N TYR A 114 -9.57 15.19 2.57
CA TYR A 114 -10.69 16.12 2.70
C TYR A 114 -10.73 17.00 1.45
N GLY A 115 -11.37 16.49 0.41
CA GLY A 115 -11.68 17.24 -0.81
C GLY A 115 -13.05 17.90 -0.69
N ASP A 116 -13.09 19.21 -0.95
CA ASP A 116 -14.28 20.03 -1.07
C ASP A 116 -15.27 19.39 -2.08
N GLY A 117 -16.27 18.66 -1.56
CA GLY A 117 -17.37 18.09 -2.34
C GLY A 117 -17.11 16.80 -3.12
N GLY A 118 -17.01 15.64 -2.45
CA GLY A 118 -17.38 14.36 -3.06
C GLY A 118 -16.53 13.13 -2.70
N GLN A 119 -17.11 12.28 -1.84
CA GLN A 119 -16.85 10.86 -1.54
C GLN A 119 -15.43 10.32 -1.26
N TYR A 120 -15.36 9.74 -0.07
CA TYR A 120 -14.31 8.99 0.62
C TYR A 120 -13.63 7.92 -0.23
N MET A 121 -12.29 7.98 -0.31
CA MET A 121 -11.49 6.79 -0.59
C MET A 121 -10.76 6.42 0.70
N THR A 122 -11.29 5.42 1.40
CA THR A 122 -10.54 4.76 2.48
C THR A 122 -9.39 4.03 1.81
N MET A 123 -8.16 4.47 2.02
CA MET A 123 -7.00 3.65 1.68
C MET A 123 -6.96 2.51 2.70
N VAL A 124 -7.67 1.43 2.40
CA VAL A 124 -7.63 0.23 3.22
C VAL A 124 -6.23 -0.37 3.02
N ALA A 125 -5.28 0.03 3.85
CA ALA A 125 -4.12 -0.82 4.09
C ALA A 125 -4.66 -2.19 4.51
N PRO A 126 -4.09 -3.30 3.99
CA PRO A 126 -4.64 -4.63 4.20
C PRO A 126 -4.82 -4.90 5.70
N GLY A 127 -6.09 -4.88 6.14
CA GLY A 127 -6.50 -5.14 7.51
C GLY A 127 -6.28 -3.97 8.47
N ALA A 128 -7.39 -3.32 8.85
CA ALA A 128 -7.55 -2.37 9.96
C ALA A 128 -7.18 -2.92 11.37
N GLY A 129 -6.37 -3.99 11.44
CA GLY A 129 -5.86 -4.59 12.67
C GLY A 129 -4.40 -5.04 12.59
N LYS A 130 -3.65 -4.64 11.54
CA LYS A 130 -2.27 -5.12 11.31
C LYS A 130 -1.28 -4.00 10.98
N CYS A 131 -1.31 -2.92 11.74
CA CYS A 131 -0.15 -2.03 11.83
C CYS A 131 1.00 -2.67 12.64
N ARG A 132 1.50 -3.82 12.17
CA ARG A 132 2.73 -4.44 12.67
C ARG A 132 3.51 -4.98 11.48
N TRP A 133 4.78 -4.58 11.42
CA TRP A 133 5.86 -5.17 10.60
C TRP A 133 5.74 -6.67 10.40
#